data_AF-X8DUZ4-F1
#
_entry.id   AF-X8DUZ4-F1
#
_cell.length_a   1.000
_cell.length_b   1.000
_cell.length_c   1.000
_cell.angle_alpha   90.00
_cell.angle_beta   90.00
_cell.angle_gamma   90.00
#
_symmetry.space_group_name_H-M   'P 1'
#
loop_
_entity.id
_entity.type
_entity.pdbx_description
1 polymer ?
#
loop_
_entity_poly.entity_id
_entity_poly.type
_entity_poly.pdbx_seq_one_letter_code
_entity_poly.pdbx_strand_id
1 'polypeptide(L)'
;MGSKMASNWQKLPNPPQLREFPFNVFARFLPGRDIRATAEQRESFRRFAHAGDPLADAVVAMFARLPVGQGRRMFETAIEEGIDAVENPPEELVAFFEQIDARPYWLDDKKLELAARVSMRTGVVGLGLALPGLALTGGYLSSRADKPLVGTGNLQAMAPRRLNETAQWLIDVTSPAA
;
A
#
# COMPACT_ATOMS: atom_id res chain seq x y z
N MET A 1 15.39 -36.98 1.96
CA MET A 1 14.03 -37.18 2.51
C MET A 1 13.74 -36.04 3.50
N GLY A 2 13.31 -34.87 3.00
CA GLY A 2 13.12 -33.68 3.83
C GLY A 2 11.74 -33.68 4.48
N SER A 3 11.69 -33.89 5.80
CA SER A 3 10.48 -33.79 6.59
C SER A 3 9.90 -32.38 6.46
N LYS A 4 8.74 -32.24 5.80
CA LYS A 4 7.91 -31.03 5.89
C LYS A 4 7.50 -30.90 7.36
N MET A 5 8.16 -30.03 8.12
CA MET A 5 7.65 -29.59 9.42
C MET A 5 6.27 -28.97 9.19
N ALA A 6 5.23 -29.76 9.41
CA ALA A 6 3.86 -29.28 9.44
C ALA A 6 3.77 -28.31 10.61
N SER A 7 3.72 -27.03 10.29
CA SER A 7 3.63 -25.98 11.28
C SER A 7 2.29 -26.10 12.02
N ASN A 8 2.35 -26.48 13.31
CA ASN A 8 1.20 -26.64 14.21
C ASN A 8 0.57 -25.28 14.59
N TRP A 9 0.25 -24.44 13.61
CA TRP A 9 -0.50 -23.21 13.85
C TRP A 9 -1.97 -23.55 14.12
N GLN A 10 -2.30 -23.77 15.39
CA GLN A 10 -3.67 -23.95 15.84
C GLN A 10 -4.45 -22.65 15.63
N LYS A 11 -5.63 -22.78 15.02
CA LYS A 11 -6.51 -21.66 14.69
C LYS A 11 -6.86 -20.88 15.96
N LEU A 12 -6.47 -19.61 16.05
CA LEU A 12 -6.89 -18.74 17.14
C LEU A 12 -8.42 -18.59 17.11
N PRO A 13 -9.09 -18.64 18.28
CA PRO A 13 -10.53 -18.46 18.37
C PRO A 13 -10.95 -17.09 17.80
N ASN A 14 -12.19 -16.96 17.33
CA ASN A 14 -12.73 -15.65 16.97
C ASN A 14 -12.69 -14.74 18.21
N PRO A 15 -12.41 -13.43 18.03
CA PRO A 15 -12.63 -12.43 19.06
C PRO A 15 -14.04 -12.59 19.67
N PRO A 16 -14.19 -12.49 21.00
CA PRO A 16 -15.49 -12.62 21.68
C PRO A 16 -16.57 -11.70 21.08
N GLN A 17 -16.18 -10.49 20.68
CA GLN A 17 -17.06 -9.46 20.12
C GLN A 17 -17.75 -9.89 18.81
N LEU A 18 -17.13 -10.77 18.02
CA LEU A 18 -17.73 -11.33 16.80
C LEU A 18 -18.67 -12.50 17.08
N ARG A 19 -18.73 -12.99 18.33
CA ARG A 19 -19.62 -14.07 18.78
C ARG A 19 -20.85 -13.54 19.52
N GLU A 20 -20.89 -12.26 19.81
CA GLU A 20 -21.97 -11.56 20.54
C GLU A 20 -22.92 -10.82 19.58
N PHE A 21 -24.09 -10.42 20.08
CA PHE A 21 -25.05 -9.61 19.33
C PHE A 21 -24.51 -8.17 19.14
N PRO A 22 -24.68 -7.54 17.96
CA PRO A 22 -25.41 -8.02 16.78
C PRO A 22 -24.55 -8.81 15.77
N PHE A 23 -23.23 -8.90 15.97
CA PHE A 23 -22.30 -9.47 15.00
C PHE A 23 -22.51 -10.96 14.72
N ASN A 24 -22.97 -11.73 15.71
CA ASN A 24 -23.29 -13.15 15.54
C ASN A 24 -24.47 -13.42 14.58
N VAL A 25 -25.38 -12.46 14.42
CA VAL A 25 -26.49 -12.50 13.48
C VAL A 25 -25.99 -12.09 12.09
N PHE A 26 -25.26 -10.97 11.99
CA PHE A 26 -24.68 -10.50 10.72
C PHE A 26 -23.73 -11.53 10.09
N ALA A 27 -22.92 -12.22 10.90
CA ALA A 27 -22.00 -13.25 10.43
C ALA A 27 -22.69 -14.44 9.73
N ARG A 28 -23.98 -14.69 10.02
CA ARG A 28 -24.75 -15.78 9.37
C ARG A 28 -25.19 -15.44 7.95
N PHE A 29 -25.21 -14.16 7.59
CA PHE A 29 -25.61 -13.67 6.27
C PHE A 29 -24.41 -13.44 5.33
N LEU A 30 -23.18 -13.53 5.83
CA LEU A 30 -21.97 -13.46 5.01
C LEU A 30 -21.76 -14.80 4.27
N PRO A 31 -21.53 -14.79 2.94
CA PRO A 31 -21.20 -16.00 2.20
C PRO A 31 -19.85 -16.54 2.67
N GLY A 32 -19.84 -17.81 3.11
CA GLY A 32 -18.72 -18.39 3.85
C GLY A 32 -18.78 -18.02 5.33
N ARG A 33 -19.17 -18.98 6.18
CA ARG A 33 -19.34 -18.81 7.64
C ARG A 33 -18.05 -18.44 8.39
N ASP A 34 -16.92 -18.37 7.69
CA ASP A 34 -15.63 -17.92 8.18
C ASP A 34 -15.04 -16.88 7.21
N ILE A 35 -14.91 -15.65 7.69
CA ILE A 35 -14.36 -14.50 6.93
C ILE A 35 -12.84 -14.55 6.78
N ARG A 36 -12.17 -15.55 7.38
CA ARG A 36 -10.71 -15.70 7.30
C ARG A 36 -10.29 -16.14 5.90
N ALA A 37 -9.10 -15.67 5.49
CA ALA A 37 -8.46 -16.13 4.27
C ALA A 37 -8.21 -17.66 4.30
N THR A 38 -8.49 -18.32 3.18
CA THR A 38 -8.21 -19.75 2.99
C THR A 38 -6.70 -20.04 3.04
N ALA A 39 -6.31 -21.33 3.13
CA ALA A 39 -4.91 -21.71 3.04
C ALA A 39 -4.26 -21.26 1.71
N GLU A 40 -5.00 -21.39 0.61
CA GLU A 40 -4.56 -20.98 -0.72
C GLU A 40 -4.42 -19.46 -0.86
N GLN A 41 -5.40 -18.69 -0.37
CA GLN A 41 -5.32 -17.22 -0.36
C GLN A 41 -4.12 -16.73 0.47
N ARG A 42 -3.88 -17.34 1.64
CA ARG A 42 -2.70 -17.04 2.47
C ARG A 42 -1.41 -17.37 1.75
N GLU A 43 -1.34 -18.51 1.05
CA GLU A 43 -0.15 -18.90 0.31
C GLU A 43 0.12 -17.97 -0.87
N SER A 44 -0.93 -17.60 -1.62
CA SER A 44 -0.82 -16.60 -2.68
C SER A 44 -0.30 -15.26 -2.14
N PHE A 45 -0.87 -14.77 -1.03
CA PHE A 45 -0.42 -13.53 -0.39
C PHE A 45 1.05 -13.60 0.07
N ARG A 46 1.50 -14.75 0.60
CA ARG A 46 2.89 -14.93 1.04
C ARG A 46 3.89 -14.80 -0.09
N ARG A 47 3.56 -15.20 -1.33
CA ARG A 47 4.45 -15.06 -2.48
C ARG A 47 4.82 -13.60 -2.72
N PHE A 48 3.84 -12.70 -2.62
CA PHE A 48 4.08 -11.26 -2.78
C PHE A 48 4.92 -10.64 -1.67
N ALA A 49 5.00 -11.26 -0.50
CA ALA A 49 5.89 -10.79 0.56
C ALA A 49 7.39 -11.00 0.27
N HIS A 50 7.72 -11.65 -0.84
CA HIS A 50 9.07 -11.80 -1.36
C HIS A 50 9.26 -11.07 -2.71
N ALA A 51 8.23 -10.36 -3.18
CA ALA A 51 8.32 -9.51 -4.37
C ALA A 51 8.69 -8.08 -3.93
N GLY A 52 9.71 -7.52 -4.57
CA GLY A 52 10.06 -6.10 -4.49
C GLY A 52 9.65 -5.35 -5.76
N ASP A 53 10.30 -4.22 -6.01
CA ASP A 53 10.12 -3.42 -7.21
C ASP A 53 11.50 -3.25 -7.89
N PRO A 54 11.88 -4.16 -8.81
CA PRO A 54 13.19 -4.12 -9.44
C PRO A 54 13.49 -2.83 -10.21
N LEU A 55 12.47 -2.17 -10.76
CA LEU A 55 12.65 -0.94 -11.51
C LEU A 55 12.87 0.25 -10.56
N ALA A 56 12.09 0.34 -9.47
CA ALA A 56 12.35 1.32 -8.42
C ALA A 56 13.71 1.09 -7.73
N ASP A 57 14.08 -0.18 -7.49
CA ASP A 57 15.37 -0.55 -6.91
C ASP A 57 16.54 -0.10 -7.81
N ALA A 58 16.39 -0.22 -9.15
CA ALA A 58 17.37 0.26 -10.12
C ALA A 58 17.51 1.79 -10.08
N VAL A 59 16.39 2.54 -9.97
CA VAL A 59 16.43 4.01 -9.80
C VAL A 59 17.15 4.41 -8.51
N VAL A 60 16.91 3.69 -7.41
CA VAL A 60 17.62 3.94 -6.14
C VAL A 60 19.11 3.62 -6.27
N ALA A 61 19.48 2.53 -6.94
CA ALA A 61 20.87 2.19 -7.21
C ALA A 61 21.57 3.25 -8.08
N MET A 62 20.85 3.80 -9.07
CA MET A 62 21.30 4.92 -9.90
C MET A 62 21.59 6.16 -9.04
N PHE A 63 20.74 6.49 -8.06
CA PHE A 63 21.00 7.63 -7.15
C PHE A 63 22.32 7.48 -6.39
N ALA A 64 22.71 6.26 -6.02
CA ALA A 64 23.98 5.98 -5.33
C ALA A 64 25.20 6.07 -6.26
N ARG A 65 25.02 5.82 -7.56
CA ARG A 65 26.08 5.87 -8.59
C ARG A 65 26.38 7.31 -9.04
N LEU A 66 25.37 8.17 -9.08
CA LEU A 66 25.50 9.55 -9.53
C LEU A 66 26.01 10.49 -8.42
N PRO A 67 26.59 11.65 -8.80
CA PRO A 67 26.85 12.75 -7.87
C PRO A 67 25.65 13.06 -6.97
N VAL A 68 25.93 13.35 -5.70
CA VAL A 68 24.91 13.56 -4.66
C VAL A 68 23.84 14.55 -5.11
N GLY A 69 22.58 14.12 -5.04
CA GLY A 69 21.41 14.92 -5.39
C GLY A 69 21.15 15.08 -6.89
N GLN A 70 22.07 14.69 -7.79
CA GLN A 70 21.83 14.77 -9.23
C GLN A 70 20.73 13.81 -9.67
N GLY A 71 20.84 12.53 -9.29
CA GLY A 71 19.82 11.54 -9.62
C GLY A 71 18.45 11.92 -9.08
N ARG A 72 18.37 12.44 -7.86
CA ARG A 72 17.11 12.92 -7.28
C ARG A 72 16.52 14.08 -8.08
N ARG A 73 17.34 15.08 -8.48
CA ARG A 73 16.85 16.18 -9.32
C ARG A 73 16.28 15.69 -10.66
N MET A 74 16.98 14.79 -11.34
CA MET A 74 16.50 14.19 -12.59
C MET A 74 15.15 13.47 -12.38
N PHE A 75 15.02 12.72 -11.28
CA PHE A 75 13.78 12.03 -10.94
C PHE A 75 12.62 12.99 -10.65
N GLU A 76 12.87 14.07 -9.91
CA GLU A 76 11.82 15.09 -9.64
C GLU A 76 11.40 15.79 -10.94
N THR A 77 12.35 16.16 -11.81
CA THR A 77 12.03 16.71 -13.14
C THR A 77 11.17 15.74 -13.95
N ALA A 78 11.51 14.45 -13.94
CA ALA A 78 10.72 13.44 -14.64
C ALA A 78 9.30 13.28 -14.06
N ILE A 79 9.11 13.41 -12.74
CA ILE A 79 7.79 13.37 -12.10
C ILE A 79 6.95 14.60 -12.47
N GLU A 80 7.54 15.79 -12.42
CA GLU A 80 6.82 17.06 -12.59
C GLU A 80 6.56 17.38 -14.06
N GLU A 81 7.50 17.06 -14.95
CA GLU A 81 7.52 17.51 -16.34
C GLU A 81 7.52 16.34 -17.36
N GLY A 82 7.64 15.10 -16.89
CA GLY A 82 7.75 13.90 -17.73
C GLY A 82 9.20 13.53 -18.06
N ILE A 83 9.41 12.26 -18.45
CA ILE A 83 10.75 11.73 -18.71
C ILE A 83 11.47 12.45 -19.87
N ASP A 84 10.72 12.95 -20.85
CA ASP A 84 11.25 13.68 -22.01
C ASP A 84 11.86 15.05 -21.65
N ALA A 85 11.54 15.60 -20.46
CA ALA A 85 12.11 16.85 -19.97
C ALA A 85 13.52 16.66 -19.38
N VAL A 86 13.93 15.42 -19.10
CA VAL A 86 15.27 15.13 -18.55
C VAL A 86 16.27 15.04 -19.69
N GLU A 87 17.26 15.94 -19.70
CA GLU A 87 18.34 15.89 -20.69
C GLU A 87 19.23 14.66 -20.45
N ASN A 88 19.39 13.82 -21.47
CA ASN A 88 20.15 12.56 -21.44
C ASN A 88 19.74 11.65 -20.25
N PRO A 89 18.49 11.17 -20.20
CA PRO A 89 18.00 10.41 -19.06
C PRO A 89 18.74 9.07 -18.95
N PRO A 90 19.19 8.67 -17.74
CA PRO A 90 19.71 7.33 -17.52
C PRO A 90 18.69 6.25 -17.88
N GLU A 91 19.17 5.09 -18.34
CA GLU A 91 18.32 3.97 -18.75
C GLU A 91 17.37 3.50 -17.63
N GLU A 92 17.80 3.61 -16.36
CA GLU A 92 16.99 3.22 -15.21
C GLU A 92 15.76 4.12 -15.04
N LEU A 93 15.88 5.42 -15.31
CA LEU A 93 14.73 6.33 -15.31
C LEU A 93 13.82 6.04 -16.49
N VAL A 94 14.37 5.85 -17.69
CA VAL A 94 13.56 5.54 -18.89
C VAL A 94 12.73 4.28 -18.66
N ALA A 95 13.36 3.17 -18.23
CA ALA A 95 12.67 1.91 -17.99
C ALA A 95 11.60 2.01 -16.89
N PHE A 96 11.84 2.81 -15.85
CA PHE A 96 10.86 3.04 -14.80
C PHE A 96 9.64 3.82 -15.32
N PHE A 97 9.86 4.93 -16.04
CA PHE A 97 8.80 5.78 -16.58
C PHE A 97 7.99 5.10 -17.69
N GLU A 98 8.63 4.26 -18.51
CA GLU A 98 7.91 3.40 -19.48
C GLU A 98 6.84 2.52 -18.81
N GLN A 99 7.10 2.03 -17.59
CA GLN A 99 6.13 1.23 -16.86
C GLN A 99 5.04 2.10 -16.21
N ILE A 100 5.41 3.18 -15.52
CA ILE A 100 4.45 3.95 -14.71
C ILE A 100 3.53 4.84 -15.55
N ASP A 101 3.98 5.27 -16.74
CA ASP A 101 3.17 6.05 -17.67
C ASP A 101 2.25 5.16 -18.52
N ALA A 102 2.47 3.84 -18.52
CA ALA A 102 1.65 2.89 -19.25
C ALA A 102 0.27 2.73 -18.59
N ARG A 103 -0.75 3.32 -19.22
CA ARG A 103 -2.14 3.19 -18.78
C ARG A 103 -2.66 1.77 -19.05
N PRO A 104 -3.11 1.02 -18.02
CA PRO A 104 -3.59 -0.33 -18.23
C PRO A 104 -4.92 -0.33 -19.00
N TYR A 105 -5.14 -1.35 -19.84
CA TYR A 105 -6.32 -1.44 -20.72
C TYR A 105 -7.66 -1.44 -19.99
N TRP A 106 -7.67 -1.83 -18.70
CA TRP A 106 -8.87 -1.89 -17.86
C TRP A 106 -9.16 -0.57 -17.13
N LEU A 107 -8.29 0.44 -17.28
CA LEU A 107 -8.46 1.76 -16.67
C LEU A 107 -9.67 2.47 -17.29
N ASP A 108 -10.52 3.04 -16.43
CA ASP A 108 -11.76 3.71 -16.83
C ASP A 108 -11.85 5.06 -16.12
N ASP A 109 -11.57 6.12 -16.87
CA ASP A 109 -11.54 7.50 -16.36
C ASP A 109 -12.88 7.93 -15.74
N LYS A 110 -14.01 7.47 -16.28
CA LYS A 110 -15.32 7.80 -15.73
C LYS A 110 -15.52 7.19 -14.34
N LYS A 111 -14.94 6.01 -14.09
CA LYS A 111 -14.95 5.39 -12.77
C LYS A 111 -14.00 6.10 -11.80
N LEU A 112 -12.83 6.55 -12.26
CA LEU A 112 -11.91 7.34 -11.44
C LEU A 112 -12.57 8.65 -10.98
N GLU A 113 -13.16 9.40 -11.91
CA GLU A 113 -13.88 10.64 -11.59
C GLU A 113 -15.04 10.41 -10.62
N LEU A 114 -15.80 9.32 -10.81
CA LEU A 114 -16.87 8.96 -9.89
C LEU A 114 -16.33 8.60 -8.51
N ALA A 115 -15.24 7.84 -8.44
CA ALA A 115 -14.60 7.46 -7.19
C ALA A 115 -14.11 8.69 -6.43
N ALA A 116 -13.42 9.64 -7.09
CA ALA A 116 -12.98 10.89 -6.49
C ALA A 116 -14.16 11.67 -5.89
N ARG A 117 -15.24 11.85 -6.67
CA ARG A 117 -16.46 12.53 -6.18
C ARG A 117 -17.10 11.83 -4.99
N VAL A 118 -17.16 10.50 -4.98
CA VAL A 118 -17.81 9.74 -3.91
C VAL A 118 -16.95 9.68 -2.64
N SER A 119 -15.65 9.43 -2.77
CA SER A 119 -14.70 9.40 -1.65
C SER A 119 -14.77 10.68 -0.84
N MET A 120 -14.78 11.84 -1.51
CA MET A 120 -14.80 13.14 -0.85
C MET A 120 -16.14 13.52 -0.19
N ARG A 121 -17.26 12.85 -0.52
CA ARG A 121 -18.58 13.14 0.10
C ARG A 121 -18.63 12.87 1.59
N THR A 122 -17.79 11.96 2.08
CA THR A 122 -17.71 11.62 3.51
C THR A 122 -16.91 12.63 4.33
N GLY A 123 -16.17 13.53 3.66
CA GLY A 123 -15.37 14.58 4.26
C GLY A 123 -14.40 14.07 5.34
N VAL A 124 -14.17 14.92 6.35
CA VAL A 124 -13.26 14.63 7.48
C VAL A 124 -13.69 13.40 8.26
N VAL A 125 -14.99 13.08 8.32
CA VAL A 125 -15.50 11.91 9.04
C VAL A 125 -15.06 10.61 8.36
N GLY A 126 -15.15 10.53 7.03
CA GLY A 126 -14.65 9.36 6.29
C GLY A 126 -13.14 9.21 6.41
N LEU A 127 -12.41 10.33 6.27
CA LEU A 127 -10.96 10.36 6.44
C LEU A 127 -10.53 9.89 7.85
N GLY A 128 -11.17 10.42 8.89
CA GLY A 128 -10.86 10.13 10.29
C GLY A 128 -11.30 8.74 10.77
N LEU A 129 -12.28 8.11 10.12
CA LEU A 129 -12.71 6.75 10.44
C LEU A 129 -11.96 5.70 9.62
N ALA A 130 -11.75 5.93 8.33
CA ALA A 130 -11.13 4.95 7.44
C ALA A 130 -9.62 4.80 7.71
N LEU A 131 -8.89 5.92 7.81
CA LEU A 131 -7.44 5.90 7.99
C LEU A 131 -7.04 5.46 9.42
N PRO A 132 -7.32 6.21 10.51
CA PRO A 132 -6.97 5.78 11.87
C PRO A 132 -7.72 4.52 12.33
N GLY A 133 -9.01 4.41 12.02
CA GLY A 133 -9.89 3.43 12.65
C GLY A 133 -9.76 2.01 12.12
N LEU A 134 -9.50 1.84 10.81
CA LEU A 134 -9.49 0.54 10.15
C LEU A 134 -8.18 0.25 9.41
N ALA A 135 -7.71 1.17 8.56
CA ALA A 135 -6.53 0.94 7.74
C ALA A 135 -5.24 0.90 8.59
N LEU A 136 -5.09 1.86 9.50
CA LEU A 136 -3.89 1.99 10.33
C LEU A 136 -3.81 0.88 11.39
N THR A 137 -4.87 0.68 12.18
CA THR A 137 -4.94 -0.36 13.21
C THR A 137 -4.85 -1.76 12.62
N GLY A 138 -5.48 -1.99 11.46
CA GLY A 138 -5.34 -3.23 10.70
C GLY A 138 -3.95 -3.42 10.11
N GLY A 139 -3.32 -2.34 9.63
CA GLY A 139 -1.95 -2.33 9.11
C GLY A 139 -0.92 -2.79 10.14
N TYR A 140 -1.06 -2.36 11.40
CA TYR A 140 -0.21 -2.78 12.52
C TYR A 140 -0.40 -4.24 12.98
N LEU A 141 -1.30 -5.00 12.34
CA LEU A 141 -1.33 -6.46 12.48
C LEU A 141 -0.32 -7.14 11.54
N SER A 142 0.23 -6.41 10.57
CA SER A 142 1.22 -6.89 9.62
C SER A 142 2.63 -6.72 10.16
N SER A 143 3.12 -7.75 10.86
CA SER A 143 4.48 -7.75 11.44
C SER A 143 5.62 -7.44 10.46
N ARG A 144 5.43 -7.62 9.15
CA ARG A 144 6.44 -7.28 8.14
C ARG A 144 6.54 -5.77 7.90
N ALA A 145 5.42 -5.05 7.91
CA ALA A 145 5.41 -3.61 7.78
C ALA A 145 5.94 -2.95 9.07
N ASP A 146 5.62 -3.51 10.23
CA ASP A 146 5.90 -2.86 11.52
C ASP A 146 7.36 -2.99 11.96
N LYS A 147 7.99 -4.14 11.69
CA LYS A 147 9.39 -4.41 12.07
C LYS A 147 10.37 -3.29 11.68
N PRO A 148 10.43 -2.80 10.43
CA PRO A 148 11.33 -1.71 10.07
C PRO A 148 10.96 -0.39 10.76
N LEU A 149 9.68 -0.14 11.01
CA LEU A 149 9.22 1.11 11.66
C LEU A 149 9.61 1.16 13.13
N VAL A 150 9.47 0.02 13.82
CA VAL A 150 9.92 -0.16 15.20
C VAL A 150 11.45 -0.15 15.26
N GLY A 151 12.11 -0.90 14.37
CA GLY A 151 13.57 -1.03 14.36
C GLY A 151 14.32 0.28 14.10
N THR A 152 13.71 1.20 13.34
CA THR A 152 14.27 2.55 13.10
C THR A 152 13.88 3.58 14.16
N GLY A 153 12.99 3.25 15.10
CA GLY A 153 12.42 4.20 16.08
C GLY A 153 11.45 5.22 15.48
N ASN A 154 11.25 5.22 14.16
CA ASN A 154 10.42 6.18 13.44
C ASN A 154 8.93 6.03 13.76
N LEU A 155 8.51 4.88 14.29
CA LEU A 155 7.14 4.70 14.77
C LEU A 155 6.79 5.66 15.91
N GLN A 156 7.78 6.06 16.73
CA GLN A 156 7.58 6.99 17.84
C GLN A 156 7.98 8.41 17.47
N ALA A 157 9.17 8.59 16.88
CA ALA A 157 9.73 9.92 16.60
C ALA A 157 9.00 10.67 15.47
N MET A 158 8.51 9.94 14.46
CA MET A 158 7.95 10.52 13.22
C MET A 158 6.44 10.26 13.07
N ALA A 159 5.79 9.72 14.10
CA ALA A 159 4.39 9.30 14.04
C ALA A 159 3.43 10.41 13.53
N PRO A 160 3.44 11.64 14.09
CA PRO A 160 2.54 12.69 13.64
C PRO A 160 2.77 13.09 12.17
N ARG A 161 4.03 13.18 11.76
CA ARG A 161 4.40 13.53 10.38
C ARG A 161 3.93 12.47 9.39
N ARG A 162 4.16 11.19 9.70
CA ARG A 162 3.77 10.08 8.81
C ARG A 162 2.25 9.91 8.70
N LEU A 163 1.51 10.20 9.77
CA LEU A 163 0.05 10.26 9.73
C LEU A 163 -0.41 11.37 8.79
N ASN A 164 0.19 12.55 8.87
CA ASN A 164 -0.11 13.65 7.96
C ASN A 164 0.27 13.33 6.50
N GLU A 165 1.43 12.73 6.25
CA GLU A 165 1.86 12.30 4.90
C GLU A 165 0.87 11.29 4.30
N THR A 166 0.38 10.34 5.10
CA THR A 166 -0.62 9.35 4.63
C THR A 166 -1.98 10.00 4.39
N ALA A 167 -2.40 10.93 5.26
CA ALA A 167 -3.65 11.66 5.09
C ALA A 167 -3.61 12.57 3.85
N GLN A 168 -2.48 13.26 3.62
CA GLN A 168 -2.26 14.08 2.44
C GLN A 168 -2.29 13.22 1.18
N TRP A 169 -1.56 12.09 1.15
CA TRP A 169 -1.60 11.16 0.03
C TRP A 169 -3.03 10.70 -0.30
N LEU A 170 -3.85 10.37 0.71
CA LEU A 170 -5.23 9.98 0.47
C LEU A 170 -6.06 11.12 -0.14
N ILE A 171 -5.86 12.35 0.35
CA ILE A 171 -6.53 13.54 -0.21
C ILE A 171 -6.10 13.74 -1.67
N ASP A 172 -4.81 13.64 -1.96
CA ASP A 172 -4.26 13.87 -3.29
C ASP A 172 -4.83 12.86 -4.30
N VAL A 173 -4.85 11.57 -3.98
CA VAL A 173 -5.35 10.52 -4.89
C VAL A 173 -6.88 10.41 -4.98
N THR A 174 -7.62 11.10 -4.12
CA THR A 174 -9.10 11.07 -4.11
C THR A 174 -9.76 12.41 -4.40
N SER A 175 -8.97 13.47 -4.58
CA SER A 175 -9.49 14.78 -4.96
C SER A 175 -9.88 14.83 -6.44
N PRO A 176 -10.88 15.63 -6.83
CA PRO A 176 -11.17 15.87 -8.24
C PRO A 176 -9.95 16.46 -8.96
N ALA A 177 -9.71 16.03 -10.21
CA ALA A 177 -8.53 16.35 -11.01
C ALA A 177 -7.20 15.73 -10.54
N ALA A 178 -7.27 14.67 -9.72
CA ALA A 178 -6.17 13.72 -9.52
C ALA A 178 -5.94 12.82 -10.74
#